data_AF-A0A820WPA9-F1
#
_entry.id   AF-A0A820WPA9-F1
#
_cell.length_a   1.000
_cell.length_b   1.000
_cell.length_c   1.000
_cell.angle_alpha   90.00
_cell.angle_beta   90.00
_cell.angle_gamma   90.00
#
_symmetry.space_group_name_H-M   'P 1'
#
loop_
_entity.id
_entity.type
_entity.pdbx_description
1 polymer ?
#
loop_
_entity_poly.entity_id
_entity_poly.type
_entity_poly.pdbx_seq_one_letter_code
_entity_poly.pdbx_strand_id
1 'polypeptide(L)'
;MVSLNEKKSKIRYVIQNKTEWVDDGNKFGKRMLEKMGWKTGVGLGKNEDGRTEHIDLKYKSNLKGVGFVNGQYDSTWISHSHSFDSLLQQLKQSHPSSSSSLIHDFNQTLQQTKTRFTYKKQSSGKDLSSRSNNELDSVFGWNKDKKINFDQIKQDEHEDEEKVLL
;
A
#
# COMPACT_ATOMS: atom_id res chain seq x y z
N MET A 1 47.03 14.93 11.57
CA MET A 1 46.58 16.27 11.15
C MET A 1 45.62 16.08 9.99
N VAL A 2 44.30 16.14 10.22
CA VAL A 2 43.28 15.98 9.16
C VAL A 2 43.14 17.34 8.48
N SER A 3 43.30 17.37 7.15
CA SER A 3 43.22 18.62 6.37
C SER A 3 41.75 19.03 6.19
N LEU A 4 41.42 20.28 6.52
CA LEU A 4 40.05 20.81 6.55
C LEU A 4 39.38 20.98 5.16
N ASN A 5 39.99 20.50 4.07
CA ASN A 5 39.54 20.82 2.70
C ASN A 5 39.23 19.60 1.82
N GLU A 6 39.04 18.41 2.41
CA GLU A 6 38.63 17.24 1.64
C GLU A 6 37.14 17.33 1.26
N LYS A 7 36.86 17.37 -0.05
CA LYS A 7 35.50 17.30 -0.59
C LYS A 7 34.91 15.93 -0.21
N LYS A 8 33.89 15.93 0.65
CA LYS A 8 33.12 14.72 0.97
C LYS A 8 32.40 14.24 -0.29
N SER A 9 32.89 13.17 -0.92
CA SER A 9 32.16 12.49 -1.98
C SER A 9 31.12 11.56 -1.36
N LYS A 10 29.88 11.59 -1.89
CA LYS A 10 28.87 10.59 -1.53
C LYS A 10 29.23 9.29 -2.24
N ILE A 11 29.59 8.26 -1.48
CA ILE A 11 29.74 6.90 -2.01
C ILE A 11 28.33 6.43 -2.40
N ARG A 12 28.08 6.27 -3.70
CA ARG A 12 26.88 5.58 -4.19
C ARG A 12 27.18 4.09 -4.20
N TYR A 13 26.53 3.35 -3.32
CA TYR A 13 26.51 1.89 -3.43
C TYR A 13 25.56 1.54 -4.57
N VAL A 14 26.10 1.09 -5.71
CA VAL A 14 25.29 0.44 -6.74
C VAL A 14 24.99 -0.95 -6.21
N ILE A 15 23.72 -1.26 -6.00
CA ILE A 15 23.28 -2.61 -5.62
C ILE A 15 23.47 -3.48 -6.86
N GLN A 16 24.65 -4.09 -6.99
CA GLN A 16 24.86 -5.07 -8.04
C GLN A 16 24.17 -6.37 -7.62
N ASN A 17 23.02 -6.66 -8.23
CA ASN A 17 22.39 -7.98 -8.21
C ASN A 17 23.20 -8.99 -9.05
N LYS A 18 24.52 -9.04 -8.86
CA LYS A 18 25.40 -9.93 -9.64
C LYS A 18 25.62 -11.23 -8.89
N THR A 19 24.87 -12.25 -9.30
CA THR A 19 25.06 -13.68 -8.97
C THR A 19 26.36 -14.26 -9.55
N GLU A 20 27.18 -13.47 -10.24
CA GLU A 20 28.43 -13.90 -10.87
C GLU A 20 29.41 -14.59 -9.91
N TRP A 21 29.31 -14.31 -8.60
CA TRP A 21 30.16 -14.99 -7.63
C TRP A 21 29.66 -16.37 -7.19
N VAL A 22 28.37 -16.65 -7.36
CA VAL A 22 27.74 -17.94 -7.07
C VAL A 22 27.89 -18.90 -8.25
N ASP A 23 27.74 -18.39 -9.48
CA ASP A 23 27.74 -19.22 -10.70
C ASP A 23 29.14 -19.65 -11.18
N ASP A 24 30.19 -19.00 -10.69
CA ASP A 24 31.56 -19.36 -11.07
C ASP A 24 32.03 -20.62 -10.33
N GLY A 25 32.04 -21.72 -11.06
CA GLY A 25 32.44 -23.04 -10.58
C GLY A 25 33.92 -23.19 -10.22
N ASN A 26 34.80 -22.27 -10.61
CA ASN A 26 36.26 -22.41 -10.40
C ASN A 26 36.81 -21.58 -9.23
N LYS A 27 35.93 -21.03 -8.37
CA LYS A 27 36.38 -20.24 -7.23
C LYS A 27 37.12 -21.07 -6.18
N PHE A 28 38.14 -20.46 -5.59
CA PHE A 28 38.94 -21.05 -4.50
C PHE A 28 38.08 -21.61 -3.36
N GLY A 29 37.07 -20.86 -2.90
CA GLY A 29 36.19 -21.28 -1.81
C GLY A 29 35.38 -22.53 -2.14
N LYS A 30 34.83 -22.63 -3.36
CA LYS A 30 34.08 -23.80 -3.81
C LYS A 30 34.97 -25.05 -3.84
N ARG A 31 36.17 -24.95 -4.42
CA ARG A 31 37.15 -26.05 -4.46
C ARG A 31 37.59 -26.51 -3.06
N MET A 32 37.73 -25.57 -2.12
CA MET A 32 38.07 -25.87 -0.72
C MET A 32 36.94 -26.67 -0.04
N LEU A 33 35.68 -26.26 -0.23
CA LEU A 33 34.52 -26.94 0.33
C LEU A 33 34.34 -28.35 -0.24
N GLU A 34 34.46 -28.49 -1.57
CA GLU A 34 34.40 -29.80 -2.24
C GLU A 34 35.46 -30.77 -1.74
N LYS A 35 36.69 -30.29 -1.49
CA LYS A 35 37.76 -31.09 -0.88
C LYS A 35 37.43 -31.59 0.53
N MET A 36 36.61 -30.84 1.27
CA MET A 36 36.16 -31.22 2.61
C MET A 36 34.90 -32.10 2.59
N GLY A 37 34.45 -32.54 1.40
CA GLY A 37 33.31 -33.43 1.23
C GLY A 37 31.97 -32.74 1.04
N TRP A 38 31.94 -31.40 0.96
CA TRP A 38 30.72 -30.66 0.63
C TRP A 38 30.36 -30.83 -0.85
N LYS A 39 29.07 -30.92 -1.18
CA LYS A 39 28.57 -31.08 -2.55
C LYS A 39 27.68 -29.90 -2.92
N THR A 40 27.75 -29.47 -4.18
CA THR A 40 26.88 -28.43 -4.71
C THR A 40 25.41 -28.81 -4.55
N GLY A 41 24.62 -27.94 -3.90
CA GLY A 41 23.19 -28.15 -3.66
C GLY A 41 22.85 -28.77 -2.30
N VAL A 42 23.86 -29.15 -1.50
CA VAL A 42 23.66 -29.74 -0.17
C VAL A 42 23.92 -28.69 0.92
N GLY A 43 23.10 -28.67 1.96
CA GLY A 43 23.28 -27.80 3.11
C GLY A 43 24.53 -28.15 3.92
N LEU A 44 25.11 -27.18 4.63
CA LEU A 44 26.23 -27.44 5.54
C LEU A 44 25.77 -28.07 6.85
N GLY A 45 26.64 -28.85 7.50
CA GLY A 45 26.38 -29.45 8.80
C GLY A 45 26.39 -30.98 8.76
N LYS A 46 26.38 -31.62 9.94
CA LYS A 46 26.49 -33.09 10.08
C LYS A 46 25.35 -33.84 9.37
N ASN A 47 24.16 -33.27 9.41
CA ASN A 47 22.94 -33.82 8.81
C ASN A 47 22.55 -33.11 7.51
N GLU A 48 23.41 -32.24 6.98
CA GLU A 48 23.12 -31.45 5.78
C GLU A 48 21.93 -30.46 5.93
N ASP A 49 21.52 -30.16 7.17
CA ASP A 49 20.36 -29.30 7.51
C ASP A 49 20.60 -27.79 7.33
N GLY A 50 21.79 -27.38 6.91
CA GLY A 50 22.13 -25.97 6.69
C GLY A 50 21.37 -25.36 5.51
N ARG A 51 21.15 -24.04 5.54
CA ARG A 51 20.57 -23.32 4.41
C ARG A 51 21.45 -23.48 3.16
N THR A 52 20.83 -23.81 2.03
CA THR A 52 21.47 -23.90 0.72
C THR A 52 21.67 -22.54 0.06
N GLU A 53 20.78 -21.60 0.38
CA GLU A 53 20.79 -20.24 -0.16
C GLU A 53 21.32 -19.23 0.86
N HIS A 54 21.89 -18.15 0.35
CA HIS A 54 22.38 -17.04 1.16
C HIS A 54 21.22 -16.26 1.80
N ILE A 55 21.55 -15.38 2.74
CA ILE A 55 20.55 -14.51 3.35
C ILE A 55 20.38 -13.29 2.46
N ASP A 56 19.18 -13.15 1.90
CA ASP A 56 18.83 -11.96 1.12
C ASP A 56 18.47 -10.80 2.05
N LEU A 57 19.16 -9.68 1.85
CA LEU A 57 18.87 -8.44 2.56
C LEU A 57 18.00 -7.56 1.69
N LYS A 58 16.78 -7.28 2.15
CA LYS A 58 15.93 -6.27 1.52
C LYS A 58 16.43 -4.89 1.89
N TYR A 59 17.09 -4.21 0.96
CA TYR A 59 17.49 -2.82 1.16
C TYR A 59 16.28 -1.89 1.19
N LYS A 60 16.31 -0.90 2.08
CA LYS A 60 15.28 0.13 2.18
C LYS A 60 15.71 1.34 1.35
N SER A 61 15.25 1.40 0.11
CA SER A 61 15.47 2.53 -0.80
C SER A 61 14.56 3.73 -0.50
N ASN A 62 13.40 3.50 0.10
CA ASN A 62 12.40 4.53 0.33
C ASN A 62 12.63 5.38 1.58
N LEU A 63 12.05 6.59 1.63
CA LEU A 63 12.09 7.47 2.81
C LEU A 63 10.99 7.14 3.84
N LYS A 64 10.15 6.13 3.60
CA LYS A 64 8.96 5.84 4.42
C LYS A 64 9.34 5.20 5.77
N GLY A 65 8.43 5.23 6.75
CA GLY A 65 8.65 4.56 8.04
C GLY A 65 8.73 3.03 7.90
N VAL A 66 9.40 2.37 8.85
CA VAL A 66 9.34 0.90 8.96
C VAL A 66 7.90 0.50 9.29
N GLY A 67 7.35 -0.49 8.58
CA GLY A 67 5.95 -0.89 8.71
C GLY A 67 4.97 -0.07 7.86
N PHE A 68 5.45 0.87 7.04
CA PHE A 68 4.59 1.51 6.04
C PHE A 68 4.19 0.51 4.96
N VAL A 69 2.90 0.19 4.89
CA VAL A 69 2.33 -0.66 3.83
C VAL A 69 1.55 0.24 2.88
N ASN A 70 2.02 0.32 1.62
CA ASN A 70 1.33 1.12 0.59
C ASN A 70 -0.13 0.64 0.45
N GLY A 71 -1.11 1.52 0.68
CA GLY A 71 -2.53 1.27 0.38
C GLY A 71 -3.34 0.46 1.42
N GLN A 72 -2.73 -0.03 2.50
CA GLN A 72 -3.46 -0.88 3.49
C GLN A 72 -4.27 -0.07 4.52
N TYR A 73 -3.84 1.14 4.85
CA TYR A 73 -4.50 1.96 5.88
C TYR A 73 -5.88 2.45 5.44
N ASP A 74 -6.00 2.83 4.16
CA ASP A 74 -7.26 3.35 3.61
C ASP A 74 -8.31 2.24 3.46
N SER A 75 -7.88 1.05 3.00
CA SER A 75 -8.77 -0.10 2.83
C SER A 75 -9.33 -0.65 4.16
N THR A 76 -8.57 -0.59 5.25
CA THR A 76 -9.02 -1.08 6.55
C THR A 76 -10.11 -0.20 7.15
N TRP A 77 -9.96 1.13 7.06
CA TRP A 77 -10.98 2.08 7.52
C TRP A 77 -12.26 2.02 6.69
N ILE A 78 -12.13 2.01 5.35
CA ILE A 78 -13.28 1.92 4.44
C ILE A 78 -14.05 0.61 4.64
N SER A 79 -13.35 -0.51 4.82
CA SER A 79 -13.98 -1.82 5.10
C SER A 79 -14.77 -1.81 6.41
N HIS A 80 -14.24 -1.17 7.45
CA HIS A 80 -14.94 -1.05 8.74
C HIS A 80 -16.21 -0.20 8.60
N SER A 81 -16.16 0.91 7.84
CA SER A 81 -17.33 1.75 7.57
C SER A 81 -18.45 0.96 6.89
N HIS A 82 -18.12 0.21 5.84
CA HIS A 82 -19.11 -0.63 5.15
C HIS A 82 -19.71 -1.72 6.04
N SER A 83 -18.88 -2.33 6.90
CA SER A 83 -19.34 -3.35 7.84
C SER A 83 -20.32 -2.76 8.86
N PHE A 84 -20.06 -1.53 9.33
CA PHE A 84 -20.94 -0.80 10.23
C PHE A 84 -22.25 -0.39 9.56
N ASP A 85 -22.21 0.11 8.32
CA ASP A 85 -23.41 0.49 7.56
C ASP A 85 -24.31 -0.71 7.29
N SER A 86 -23.71 -1.86 6.94
CA SER A 86 -24.44 -3.12 6.77
C SER A 86 -25.14 -3.56 8.06
N LEU A 87 -24.44 -3.46 9.20
CA LEU A 87 -25.01 -3.75 10.52
C LEU A 87 -26.17 -2.81 10.83
N LEU A 88 -26.04 -1.50 10.56
CA LEU A 88 -27.14 -0.53 10.75
C LEU A 88 -28.33 -0.85 9.84
N GLN A 89 -28.10 -1.28 8.61
CA GLN A 89 -29.16 -1.67 7.69
C GLN A 89 -29.90 -2.92 8.18
N GLN A 90 -29.17 -3.94 8.64
CA GLN A 90 -29.74 -5.15 9.22
C GLN A 90 -30.55 -4.82 10.49
N LEU A 91 -30.04 -3.94 11.36
CA LEU A 91 -30.74 -3.51 12.56
C LEU A 91 -32.02 -2.75 12.24
N LYS A 92 -31.98 -1.85 11.23
CA LYS A 92 -33.18 -1.16 10.71
C LYS A 92 -34.22 -2.13 10.17
N GLN A 93 -33.80 -3.23 9.52
CA GLN A 93 -34.72 -4.27 9.05
C GLN A 93 -35.32 -5.10 10.20
N SER A 94 -34.52 -5.39 11.23
CA SER A 94 -34.93 -6.17 12.41
C SER A 94 -35.85 -5.39 13.37
N HIS A 95 -35.71 -4.06 13.41
CA HIS A 95 -36.60 -3.17 14.14
C HIS A 95 -37.32 -2.24 13.15
N PRO A 96 -38.35 -2.73 12.44
CA PRO A 96 -39.23 -1.86 11.68
C PRO A 96 -40.05 -1.06 12.70
N SER A 97 -39.47 0.01 13.24
CA SER A 97 -40.28 0.99 13.97
C SER A 97 -41.34 1.47 12.98
N SER A 98 -42.61 1.36 13.37
CA SER A 98 -43.78 1.76 12.58
C SER A 98 -43.82 3.26 12.24
N SER A 99 -42.72 3.98 12.48
CA SER A 99 -42.45 5.38 12.17
C SER A 99 -41.61 5.54 10.89
N SER A 100 -41.63 4.57 9.98
CA SER A 100 -40.91 4.64 8.69
C SER A 100 -41.54 5.64 7.71
N SER A 101 -42.68 6.24 8.05
CA SER A 101 -43.29 7.34 7.31
C SER A 101 -42.75 8.74 7.66
N LEU A 102 -41.83 8.86 8.64
CA LEU A 102 -41.33 10.17 9.10
C LEU A 102 -39.93 10.55 8.62
N ILE A 103 -39.22 9.65 7.93
CA ILE A 103 -38.09 10.07 7.10
C ILE A 103 -38.63 10.41 5.72
N HIS A 104 -39.55 11.37 5.64
CA HIS A 104 -39.65 12.14 4.42
C HIS A 104 -38.25 12.71 4.18
N ASP A 105 -37.76 12.59 2.95
CA ASP A 105 -36.60 13.34 2.47
C ASP A 105 -36.61 14.71 3.13
N PHE A 106 -35.64 14.99 4.00
CA PHE A 106 -35.57 16.26 4.73
C PHE A 106 -35.72 17.45 3.77
N ASN A 107 -35.21 17.29 2.54
CA ASN A 107 -35.40 18.20 1.44
C ASN A 107 -36.86 18.32 0.98
N GLN A 108 -37.60 17.22 0.82
CA GLN A 108 -39.02 17.24 0.44
C GLN A 108 -39.90 17.87 1.53
N THR A 109 -39.65 17.57 2.81
CA THR A 109 -40.33 18.23 3.94
C THR A 109 -40.04 19.73 3.94
N LEU A 110 -38.80 20.15 3.68
CA LEU A 110 -38.42 21.57 3.56
C LEU A 110 -39.03 22.28 2.35
N GLN A 111 -39.27 21.59 1.23
CA GLN A 111 -39.97 22.17 0.08
C GLN A 111 -41.47 22.35 0.36
N GLN A 112 -42.06 21.44 1.14
CA GLN A 112 -43.46 21.49 1.54
C GLN A 112 -43.71 22.51 2.66
N THR A 113 -42.81 22.60 3.64
CA THR A 113 -42.86 23.61 4.68
C THR A 113 -42.27 24.91 4.14
N LYS A 114 -43.13 25.84 3.70
CA LYS A 114 -42.76 27.22 3.30
C LYS A 114 -42.24 28.06 4.49
N THR A 115 -41.55 27.45 5.47
CA THR A 115 -40.91 28.14 6.58
C THR A 115 -39.73 28.93 6.04
N ARG A 116 -39.93 30.25 5.96
CA ARG A 116 -39.11 31.24 5.28
C ARG A 116 -37.74 31.51 5.95
N PHE A 117 -37.19 30.58 6.73
CA PHE A 117 -36.03 30.82 7.59
C PHE A 117 -34.84 29.87 7.38
N THR A 118 -34.92 28.86 6.52
CA THR A 118 -33.75 28.06 6.16
C THR A 118 -33.07 28.63 4.92
N TYR A 119 -31.81 29.05 5.05
CA TYR A 119 -31.02 29.55 3.92
C TYR A 119 -30.94 28.49 2.82
N LYS A 120 -31.43 28.80 1.61
CA LYS A 120 -31.36 27.91 0.43
C LYS A 120 -29.95 27.36 0.16
N LYS A 121 -28.92 28.11 0.53
CA LYS A 121 -27.51 27.68 0.43
C LYS A 121 -27.21 26.45 1.30
N GLN A 122 -27.81 26.35 2.49
CA GLN A 122 -27.58 25.25 3.42
C GLN A 122 -28.34 23.98 3.03
N SER A 123 -29.53 24.11 2.45
CA SER A 123 -30.29 22.95 1.94
C SER A 123 -29.69 22.43 0.63
N SER A 124 -29.39 23.32 -0.31
CA SER A 124 -28.78 22.95 -1.60
C SER A 124 -27.38 22.39 -1.46
N GLY A 125 -26.61 22.79 -0.43
CA GLY A 125 -25.27 22.25 -0.18
C GLY A 125 -25.27 20.83 0.42
N LYS A 126 -26.41 20.37 0.96
CA LYS A 126 -26.56 19.02 1.52
C LYS A 126 -27.27 18.06 0.57
N ASP A 127 -27.77 18.58 -0.56
CA ASP A 127 -28.42 17.77 -1.58
C ASP A 127 -27.36 17.18 -2.52
N LEU A 128 -27.21 15.86 -2.44
CA LEU A 128 -26.26 15.10 -3.25
C LEU A 128 -26.94 14.43 -4.46
N SER A 129 -28.26 14.62 -4.65
CA SER A 129 -29.03 13.96 -5.71
C SER A 129 -28.58 14.31 -7.13
N SER A 130 -28.00 15.49 -7.33
CA SER A 130 -27.52 15.98 -8.63
C SER A 130 -26.02 15.75 -8.87
N ARG A 131 -25.30 15.17 -7.90
CA ARG A 131 -23.84 14.96 -8.00
C ARG A 131 -23.52 13.65 -8.69
N SER A 132 -22.40 13.62 -9.41
CA SER A 132 -21.93 12.42 -10.09
C SER A 132 -21.41 11.40 -9.08
N ASN A 133 -21.66 10.10 -9.33
CA ASN A 133 -21.11 9.02 -8.50
C ASN A 133 -19.58 9.08 -8.40
N ASN A 134 -18.89 9.55 -9.44
CA ASN A 134 -17.42 9.70 -9.41
C ASN A 134 -16.97 10.82 -8.45
N GLU A 135 -17.71 11.94 -8.41
CA GLU A 135 -17.44 13.03 -7.46
C GLU A 135 -17.69 12.57 -6.01
N LEU A 136 -18.77 11.82 -5.79
CA LEU A 136 -19.08 11.23 -4.49
C LEU A 136 -17.99 10.24 -4.07
N ASP A 137 -17.59 9.34 -4.97
CA ASP A 137 -16.53 8.36 -4.72
C ASP A 137 -15.19 9.06 -4.35
N SER A 138 -14.86 10.18 -5.00
CA SER A 138 -13.67 10.98 -4.70
C SER A 138 -13.72 11.64 -3.31
N VAL A 139 -14.90 12.07 -2.85
CA VAL A 139 -15.10 12.65 -1.52
C VAL A 139 -15.08 11.58 -0.43
N PHE A 140 -15.67 10.41 -0.70
CA PHE A 140 -15.76 9.31 0.27
C PHE A 140 -14.54 8.39 0.28
N GLY A 141 -13.57 8.60 -0.61
CA GLY A 141 -12.39 7.74 -0.74
C GLY A 141 -12.72 6.34 -1.28
N TRP A 142 -13.91 6.16 -1.84
CA TRP A 142 -14.32 4.92 -2.51
C TRP A 142 -13.62 4.82 -3.87
N ASN A 143 -12.34 4.50 -3.85
CA ASN A 143 -11.54 4.32 -5.05
C ASN A 143 -11.93 3.02 -5.77
N LYS A 144 -13.04 3.01 -6.50
CA LYS A 144 -13.41 1.89 -7.39
C LYS A 144 -12.39 1.71 -8.53
N ASP A 145 -11.65 2.77 -8.87
CA ASP A 145 -10.77 2.81 -10.04
C ASP A 145 -9.27 2.67 -9.72
N LYS A 146 -8.92 2.28 -8.50
CA LYS A 146 -7.56 1.78 -8.23
C LYS A 146 -7.65 0.29 -7.94
N LYS A 147 -7.89 -0.52 -8.99
CA LYS A 147 -7.14 -1.77 -9.08
C LYS A 147 -5.68 -1.34 -9.08
N ILE A 148 -5.07 -1.39 -7.90
CA ILE A 148 -3.64 -1.21 -7.76
C ILE A 148 -3.05 -2.31 -8.63
N ASN A 149 -2.66 -1.97 -9.86
CA ASN A 149 -1.96 -2.89 -10.72
C ASN A 149 -0.58 -3.03 -10.08
N PHE A 150 -0.39 -4.07 -9.28
CA PHE A 150 0.81 -4.30 -8.50
C PHE A 150 2.06 -4.41 -9.40
N ASP A 151 1.84 -4.67 -10.70
CA ASP A 151 2.87 -4.69 -11.73
C ASP A 151 3.31 -3.28 -12.18
N GLN A 152 2.44 -2.26 -12.13
CA GLN A 152 2.80 -0.88 -12.47
C GLN A 152 3.64 -0.21 -11.36
N ILE A 153 3.36 -0.50 -10.08
CA ILE A 153 4.17 0.03 -8.97
C ILE A 153 5.60 -0.52 -9.00
N LYS A 154 5.80 -1.76 -9.48
CA LYS A 154 7.14 -2.32 -9.69
C LYS A 154 7.87 -1.66 -10.86
N GLN A 155 7.16 -1.19 -11.89
CA GLN A 155 7.74 -0.49 -13.03
C GLN A 155 8.10 0.96 -12.67
N ASP A 156 7.27 1.67 -11.90
CA ASP A 156 7.57 3.03 -11.45
C ASP A 156 8.76 3.07 -10.48
N GLU A 157 8.87 2.10 -9.56
CA GLU A 157 10.05 1.96 -8.70
C GLU A 157 11.30 1.57 -9.53
N HIS A 158 11.15 0.90 -10.68
CA HIS A 158 12.26 0.56 -11.59
C HIS A 158 12.68 1.75 -12.48
N GLU A 159 11.76 2.63 -12.88
CA GLU A 159 12.06 3.88 -13.61
C GLU A 159 12.70 4.93 -12.69
N ASP A 160 12.28 5.01 -11.43
CA ASP A 160 12.92 5.87 -10.42
C ASP A 160 14.33 5.38 -10.07
N GLU A 161 14.57 4.06 -10.09
CA GLU A 161 15.91 3.48 -9.96
C GLU A 161 16.81 3.75 -11.20
N GLU A 162 16.27 3.75 -12.42
CA GLU A 162 17.02 4.11 -13.64
C GLU A 162 17.38 5.60 -13.72
N LYS A 163 16.50 6.51 -13.29
CA LYS A 163 16.79 7.96 -13.25
C LYS A 163 17.84 8.35 -12.23
N VAL A 164 18.09 7.53 -11.21
CA VAL A 164 19.16 7.75 -10.21
C VAL A 164 20.53 7.26 -10.74
N LEU A 165 20.53 6.46 -11.81
CA LEU A 165 21.73 5.90 -12.44
C LEU A 165 22.26 6.70 -13.65
N LEU A 166 21.53 7.72 -14.13
CA LEU A 166 22.04 8.78 -15.02
C LEU A 166 22.60 9.96 -14.21
#